data_AF-A0A6P0UL93-F1
#
_entry.id   AF-A0A6P0UL93-F1
#
_cell.length_a   1.000
_cell.length_b   1.000
_cell.length_c   1.000
_cell.angle_alpha   90.00
_cell.angle_beta   90.00
_cell.angle_gamma   90.00
#
_symmetry.space_group_name_H-M   'P 1'
#
loop_
_entity.id
_entity.type
_entity.pdbx_description
1 polymer ?
#
loop_
_entity_poly.entity_id
_entity_poly.type
_entity_poly.pdbx_seq_one_letter_code
_entity_poly.pdbx_strand_id
1 'polypeptide(L)'
;MKKKLITLVKVYLFAWFLMTVFIIWQLLRSGSDISQAFEVFFRILGFGNFQLTFHFLFLIFYLLFLVLRYFYRLYRKRGVAVALKGFFLKFILPLALVFGSLRFIIYQNSREAFDYKWNTAIENTTGFSRDLFAQDGKHRGMTVFGWKKENKDAIASLNRNNIEWVAVVPYFYQENENSSQIRLPENIGSWSRRDSTFINAIDQLHQKGIYVHLKPHLWLGKGWRSNLRMANSKDWDNWFASYEKIMLHYATMAEQTGAELLCIGTELRTSVKTQPEKWRELIKKIRAVYSGKLTYAANWDGEFDDIKFWDQLDYIGLQAYFPLTKKRHPQLSDITKGWQRHTALMKKLHTTYNKPVLFTEIGYKSEATATIRPWEWNSFLNSFTGKKSDKTQHLAYEAMFESFWNEDWFAGAYFWQWDTRTRAENATYNLDFSPRFKAAENTMAKWFARLSEKAVNLSSP
;
A
#
# COMPACT_ATOMS: atom_id res chain seq x y z
N MET A 1 11.70 31.40 40.72
CA MET A 1 10.72 30.91 39.72
C MET A 1 10.07 32.01 38.87
N LYS A 2 9.57 33.11 39.45
CA LYS A 2 8.84 34.18 38.73
C LYS A 2 9.50 34.68 37.43
N LYS A 3 10.80 35.02 37.41
CA LYS A 3 11.50 35.52 36.20
C LYS A 3 11.58 34.50 35.04
N LYS A 4 11.69 33.20 35.36
CA LYS A 4 11.72 32.13 34.34
C LYS A 4 10.34 31.95 33.70
N LEU A 5 9.29 31.97 34.52
CA LEU A 5 7.89 31.90 34.06
C LEU A 5 7.53 33.08 33.15
N ILE A 6 7.91 34.31 33.53
CA ILE A 6 7.68 35.50 32.68
C ILE A 6 8.37 35.36 31.32
N THR A 7 9.59 34.80 31.28
CA THR A 7 10.30 34.60 30.01
C THR A 7 9.57 33.56 29.14
N LEU A 8 9.13 32.45 29.73
CA LEU A 8 8.37 31.41 29.03
C LEU A 8 7.10 32.00 28.39
N VAL A 9 6.31 32.75 29.17
CA VAL A 9 5.08 33.40 28.68
C VAL A 9 5.37 34.36 27.54
N LYS A 10 6.45 35.17 27.62
CA LYS A 10 6.83 36.07 26.54
C LYS A 10 7.18 35.34 25.25
N VAL A 11 7.97 34.26 25.32
CA VAL A 11 8.32 33.46 24.14
C VAL A 11 7.08 32.78 23.57
N TYR A 12 6.15 32.34 24.44
CA TYR A 12 4.90 31.71 24.02
C TYR A 12 3.99 32.67 23.24
N LEU A 13 3.77 33.87 23.77
CA LEU A 13 2.99 34.91 23.09
C LEU A 13 3.66 35.36 21.79
N PHE A 14 4.99 35.47 21.78
CA PHE A 14 5.72 35.82 20.57
C PHE A 14 5.66 34.73 19.49
N ALA A 15 5.70 33.45 19.87
CA ALA A 15 5.51 32.34 18.95
C ALA A 15 4.10 32.35 18.33
N TRP A 16 3.07 32.66 19.13
CA TRP A 16 1.71 32.86 18.63
C TRP A 16 1.62 34.01 17.63
N PHE A 17 2.24 35.14 17.96
CA PHE A 17 2.29 36.29 17.07
C PHE A 17 2.95 35.94 15.73
N LEU A 18 4.13 35.33 15.75
CA LEU A 18 4.84 34.93 14.53
C LEU A 18 4.05 33.92 13.70
N MET A 19 3.43 32.92 14.33
CA MET A 19 2.62 31.92 13.64
C MET A 19 1.40 32.58 12.97
N THR A 20 0.74 33.49 13.67
CA THR A 20 -0.41 34.24 13.14
C THR A 20 0.02 35.06 11.92
N VAL A 21 1.10 35.84 12.05
CA VAL A 21 1.63 36.62 10.93
C VAL A 21 2.00 35.73 9.75
N PHE A 22 2.66 34.59 9.99
CA PHE A 22 3.05 33.67 8.93
C PHE A 22 1.84 33.06 8.21
N ILE A 23 0.83 32.58 8.94
CA ILE A 23 -0.36 31.97 8.34
C ILE A 23 -1.14 33.01 7.54
N ILE A 24 -1.38 34.19 8.11
CA ILE A 24 -2.07 35.28 7.41
C ILE A 24 -1.30 35.68 6.16
N TRP A 25 0.03 35.81 6.23
CA TRP A 25 0.86 36.13 5.07
C TRP A 25 0.78 35.07 3.96
N GLN A 26 0.77 33.78 4.31
CA GLN A 26 0.60 32.69 3.33
C GLN A 26 -0.78 32.72 2.66
N LEU A 27 -1.84 32.99 3.42
CA LEU A 27 -3.20 33.08 2.90
C LEU A 27 -3.36 34.27 1.93
N LEU A 28 -2.81 35.43 2.29
CA LEU A 28 -2.76 36.59 1.40
C LEU A 28 -1.98 36.29 0.11
N ARG A 29 -0.85 35.57 0.21
CA ARG A 29 -0.05 35.15 -0.95
C ARG A 29 -0.80 34.16 -1.85
N SER A 30 -1.73 33.39 -1.30
CA SER A 30 -2.58 32.48 -2.07
C SER A 30 -3.80 33.16 -2.73
N GLY A 31 -3.91 34.49 -2.63
CA GLY A 31 -4.96 35.28 -3.27
C GLY A 31 -6.20 35.54 -2.40
N SER A 32 -6.18 35.16 -1.11
CA SER A 32 -7.24 35.55 -0.16
C SER A 32 -7.13 37.03 0.20
N ASP A 33 -8.26 37.70 0.41
CA ASP A 33 -8.26 39.01 1.06
C ASP A 33 -8.02 38.89 2.59
N ILE A 34 -7.84 40.02 3.26
CA ILE A 34 -7.51 40.03 4.70
C ILE A 34 -8.63 39.44 5.57
N SER A 35 -9.90 39.67 5.21
CA SER A 35 -11.05 39.17 5.96
C SER A 35 -11.13 37.65 5.85
N GLN A 36 -11.03 37.13 4.63
CA GLN A 36 -10.98 35.70 4.33
C GLN A 36 -9.80 35.02 5.03
N ALA A 37 -8.63 35.65 5.05
CA ALA A 37 -7.45 35.11 5.73
C ALA A 37 -7.70 34.95 7.25
N PHE A 38 -8.31 35.94 7.90
CA PHE A 38 -8.66 35.83 9.32
C PHE A 38 -9.74 34.78 9.58
N GLU A 39 -10.77 34.69 8.72
CA GLU A 39 -11.82 33.68 8.85
C GLU A 39 -11.24 32.25 8.79
N VAL A 40 -10.37 31.99 7.82
CA VAL A 40 -9.67 30.70 7.67
C VAL A 40 -8.75 30.44 8.86
N PHE A 41 -8.02 31.47 9.34
CA PHE A 41 -7.16 31.33 10.52
C PHE A 41 -7.95 30.94 11.78
N PHE A 42 -9.08 31.60 12.06
CA PHE A 42 -9.93 31.25 13.21
C PHE A 42 -10.56 29.85 13.07
N ARG A 43 -10.91 29.45 11.86
CA ARG A 43 -11.37 28.07 11.59
C ARG A 43 -10.28 27.05 11.90
N ILE A 44 -9.03 27.33 11.51
CA ILE A 44 -7.87 26.46 11.79
C ILE A 44 -7.57 26.39 13.30
N LEU A 45 -7.72 27.52 14.02
CA LEU A 45 -7.54 27.56 15.48
C LEU A 45 -8.47 26.61 16.23
N GLY A 46 -9.66 26.33 15.68
CA GLY A 46 -10.62 25.38 16.25
C GLY A 46 -10.20 23.91 16.11
N PHE A 47 -9.22 23.58 15.27
CA PHE A 47 -8.76 22.20 15.10
C PHE A 47 -7.79 21.79 16.20
N GLY A 48 -8.14 20.77 17.00
CA GLY A 48 -7.28 20.26 18.08
C GLY A 48 -5.88 19.83 17.60
N ASN A 49 -5.77 19.26 16.39
CA ASN A 49 -4.48 18.89 15.80
C ASN A 49 -3.58 20.11 15.53
N PHE A 50 -4.16 21.25 15.15
CA PHE A 50 -3.42 22.49 14.93
C PHE A 50 -2.85 23.00 16.25
N GLN A 51 -3.68 23.05 17.30
CA GLN A 51 -3.25 23.48 18.63
C GLN A 51 -2.12 22.60 19.15
N LEU A 52 -2.28 21.28 19.07
CA LEU A 52 -1.26 20.32 19.51
C LEU A 52 0.06 20.49 18.74
N THR A 53 -0.01 20.68 17.42
CA THR A 53 1.16 20.95 16.57
C THR A 53 1.84 22.26 16.97
N PHE A 54 1.07 23.32 17.20
CA PHE A 54 1.60 24.61 17.64
C PHE A 54 2.34 24.49 18.98
N HIS A 55 1.73 23.85 19.99
CA HIS A 55 2.35 23.67 21.29
C HIS A 55 3.65 22.86 21.20
N PHE A 56 3.67 21.81 20.38
CA PHE A 56 4.88 21.03 20.13
C PHE A 56 6.00 21.87 19.49
N LEU A 57 5.68 22.66 18.45
CA LEU A 57 6.62 23.58 17.83
C LEU A 57 7.13 24.65 18.80
N PHE A 58 6.24 25.20 19.63
CA PHE A 58 6.62 26.14 20.68
C PHE A 58 7.65 25.53 21.63
N LEU A 59 7.46 24.29 22.09
CA LEU A 59 8.41 23.63 22.98
C LEU A 59 9.79 23.48 22.33
N ILE A 60 9.84 23.12 21.04
CA ILE A 60 11.09 23.06 20.26
C ILE A 60 11.76 24.44 20.19
N PHE A 61 11.02 25.48 19.80
CA PHE A 61 11.58 26.83 19.70
C PHE A 61 12.01 27.40 21.04
N TYR A 62 11.26 27.13 22.10
CA TYR A 62 11.64 27.56 23.43
C TYR A 62 12.92 26.87 23.89
N LEU A 63 13.09 25.57 23.60
CA LEU A 63 14.32 24.85 23.89
C LEU A 63 15.51 25.42 23.10
N LEU A 64 15.33 25.71 21.81
CA LEU A 64 16.33 26.40 20.98
C LEU A 64 16.68 27.78 21.55
N PHE A 65 15.68 28.56 21.97
CA PHE A 65 15.90 29.86 22.62
C PHE A 65 16.72 29.73 23.90
N LEU A 66 16.43 28.72 24.74
CA LEU A 66 17.22 28.47 25.96
C LEU A 66 18.66 28.10 25.64
N VAL A 67 18.88 27.26 24.62
CA VAL A 67 20.22 26.89 24.12
C VAL A 67 20.97 28.14 23.63
N LEU A 68 20.37 28.93 22.73
CA LEU A 68 20.97 30.16 22.22
C LEU A 68 21.27 31.15 23.34
N ARG A 69 20.33 31.35 24.27
CA ARG A 69 20.49 32.24 25.42
C ARG A 69 21.63 31.79 26.33
N TYR A 70 21.76 30.48 26.55
CA TYR A 70 22.86 29.92 27.34
C TYR A 70 24.21 30.22 26.68
N PHE A 71 24.36 29.95 25.38
CA PHE A 71 25.61 30.16 24.67
C PHE A 71 25.95 31.64 24.45
N TYR A 72 24.94 32.50 24.23
CA TYR A 72 25.13 33.95 24.20
C TYR A 72 25.67 34.48 25.53
N ARG A 73 25.15 33.99 26.66
CA ARG A 73 25.66 34.36 27.99
C ARG A 73 27.06 33.84 28.23
N LEU A 74 27.36 32.62 27.78
CA LEU A 74 28.70 32.04 27.88
C LEU A 74 29.71 32.86 27.07
N TYR A 75 29.33 33.25 25.85
CA TYR A 75 30.10 34.15 24.99
C TYR A 75 30.41 35.47 25.69
N ARG A 76 29.38 36.16 26.21
CA ARG A 76 29.54 37.45 26.91
C ARG A 76 30.43 37.37 28.16
N LYS A 77 30.52 36.20 28.80
CA LYS A 77 31.28 36.02 30.05
C LYS A 77 32.70 35.47 29.85
N ARG A 78 32.92 34.62 28.84
CA ARG A 78 34.17 33.84 28.69
C ARG A 78 34.75 33.89 27.27
N GLY A 79 34.21 34.71 26.39
CA GLY A 79 34.67 34.87 25.01
C GLY A 79 34.14 33.82 24.03
N VAL A 80 34.39 34.05 22.75
CA VAL A 80 33.83 33.27 21.63
C VAL A 80 34.34 31.83 21.59
N ALA A 81 35.63 31.60 21.84
CA ALA A 81 36.22 30.27 21.79
C ALA A 81 35.59 29.30 22.80
N VAL A 82 35.36 29.76 24.04
CA VAL A 82 34.73 28.95 25.10
C VAL A 82 33.26 28.67 24.78
N ALA A 83 32.54 29.65 24.23
CA ALA A 83 31.15 29.47 23.81
C ALA A 83 31.01 28.46 22.67
N LEU A 84 31.84 28.55 21.62
CA LEU A 84 31.82 27.63 20.49
C LEU A 84 32.21 26.21 20.91
N LYS A 85 33.28 26.04 21.69
CA LYS A 85 33.66 24.72 22.24
C LYS A 85 32.54 24.12 23.09
N GLY A 86 31.90 24.93 23.93
CA GLY A 86 30.76 24.50 24.72
C GLY A 86 29.56 24.11 23.87
N PHE A 87 29.25 24.87 22.82
CA PHE A 87 28.13 24.60 21.90
C PHE A 87 28.36 23.29 21.15
N PHE A 88 29.58 23.11 20.65
CA PHE A 88 29.96 21.87 20.01
C PHE A 88 29.83 20.68 20.97
N LEU A 89 30.50 20.70 22.12
CA LEU A 89 30.55 19.54 23.03
C LEU A 89 29.21 19.21 23.70
N LYS A 90 28.35 20.20 23.97
CA LYS A 90 27.11 20.00 24.73
C LYS A 90 25.87 19.86 23.85
N PHE A 91 25.94 20.28 22.59
CA PHE A 91 24.77 20.29 21.71
C PHE A 91 25.06 19.54 20.41
N ILE A 92 26.08 19.95 19.65
CA ILE A 92 26.37 19.34 18.35
C ILE A 92 26.86 17.89 18.50
N LEU A 93 27.84 17.66 19.37
CA LEU A 93 28.46 16.33 19.54
C LEU A 93 27.45 15.29 20.04
N PRO A 94 26.62 15.52 21.09
CA PRO A 94 25.61 14.55 21.49
C PRO A 94 24.57 14.26 20.40
N LEU A 95 24.12 15.29 19.67
CA LEU A 95 23.18 15.09 18.55
C LEU A 95 23.83 14.30 17.40
N ALA A 96 25.09 14.59 17.08
CA ALA A 96 25.85 13.85 16.08
C ALA A 96 26.09 12.40 16.50
N LEU A 97 26.37 12.13 17.77
CA LEU A 97 26.51 10.78 18.31
C LEU A 97 25.20 10.01 18.28
N VAL A 98 24.08 10.62 18.67
CA VAL A 98 22.76 9.99 18.58
C VAL A 98 22.41 9.69 17.12
N PHE A 99 22.54 10.68 16.23
CA PHE A 99 22.26 10.50 14.81
C PHE A 99 23.18 9.43 14.18
N GLY A 100 24.48 9.47 14.48
CA GLY A 100 25.45 8.49 14.03
C GLY A 100 25.14 7.08 14.54
N SER A 101 24.74 6.94 15.81
CA SER A 101 24.34 5.66 16.41
C SER A 101 23.08 5.11 15.75
N LEU A 102 22.06 5.94 15.53
CA LEU A 102 20.84 5.55 14.85
C LEU A 102 21.11 5.11 13.40
N ARG A 103 21.95 5.86 12.68
CA ARG A 103 22.39 5.52 11.31
C ARG A 103 23.19 4.22 11.29
N PHE A 104 24.06 4.01 12.28
CA PHE A 104 24.81 2.76 12.43
C PHE A 104 23.89 1.57 12.71
N ILE A 105 22.88 1.72 13.59
CA ILE A 105 21.88 0.67 13.85
C ILE A 105 21.12 0.32 12.56
N ILE A 106 20.62 1.32 11.84
CA ILE A 106 19.93 1.11 10.56
C ILE A 106 20.86 0.39 9.58
N TYR A 107 22.11 0.85 9.45
CA TYR A 107 23.11 0.21 8.61
C TYR A 107 23.30 -1.27 8.98
N GLN A 108 23.55 -1.58 10.26
CA GLN A 108 23.70 -2.96 10.73
C GLN A 108 22.44 -3.81 10.58
N ASN A 109 21.26 -3.20 10.63
CA ASN A 109 19.98 -3.88 10.39
C ASN A 109 19.71 -4.14 8.90
N SER A 110 20.25 -3.30 8.02
CA SER A 110 20.14 -3.43 6.57
C SER A 110 21.17 -4.38 5.95
N ARG A 111 22.25 -4.71 6.67
CA ARG A 111 23.26 -5.63 6.17
C ARG A 111 22.76 -7.06 6.18
N GLU A 112 22.97 -7.74 5.06
CA GLU A 112 22.72 -9.17 4.88
C GLU A 112 23.90 -9.80 4.13
N ALA A 113 24.28 -11.01 4.50
CA ALA A 113 25.23 -11.82 3.75
C ALA A 113 24.47 -12.66 2.71
N PHE A 114 24.01 -12.00 1.65
CA PHE A 114 23.28 -12.62 0.54
C PHE A 114 23.71 -11.98 -0.77
N ASP A 115 24.50 -12.71 -1.55
CA ASP A 115 24.93 -12.31 -2.89
C ASP A 115 24.05 -13.02 -3.93
N TYR A 116 23.02 -12.32 -4.38
CA TYR A 116 22.13 -12.82 -5.42
C TYR A 116 22.68 -12.46 -6.80
N LYS A 117 22.90 -13.47 -7.64
CA LYS A 117 23.30 -13.26 -9.04
C LYS A 117 22.08 -12.94 -9.89
N TRP A 118 21.94 -11.66 -10.24
CA TRP A 118 20.88 -11.21 -11.13
C TRP A 118 21.02 -11.84 -12.51
N ASN A 119 19.96 -12.47 -12.99
CA ASN A 119 19.91 -13.02 -14.33
C ASN A 119 19.18 -12.04 -15.25
N THR A 120 19.89 -11.43 -16.20
CA THR A 120 19.30 -10.52 -17.19
C THR A 120 18.68 -11.25 -18.38
N ALA A 121 19.00 -12.53 -18.59
CA ALA A 121 18.52 -13.30 -19.75
C ALA A 121 17.02 -13.66 -19.67
N ILE A 122 16.41 -13.58 -18.48
CA ILE A 122 14.97 -13.79 -18.27
C ILE A 122 14.14 -12.53 -18.48
N GLU A 123 14.79 -11.37 -18.61
CA GLU A 123 14.11 -10.10 -18.78
C GLU A 123 13.54 -10.00 -20.17
N ASN A 124 12.32 -9.46 -20.26
CA ASN A 124 11.68 -9.20 -21.53
C ASN A 124 12.23 -7.91 -22.15
N THR A 125 12.74 -8.01 -23.37
CA THR A 125 13.34 -6.91 -24.11
C THR A 125 12.45 -6.37 -25.24
N THR A 126 11.27 -6.95 -25.47
CA THR A 126 10.37 -6.56 -26.59
C THR A 126 9.72 -5.20 -26.38
N GLY A 127 9.63 -4.74 -25.12
CA GLY A 127 8.94 -3.50 -24.75
C GLY A 127 7.41 -3.62 -24.71
N PHE A 128 6.86 -4.81 -24.92
CA PHE A 128 5.43 -5.15 -24.83
C PHE A 128 5.24 -6.39 -23.94
N SER A 129 4.02 -6.61 -23.44
CA SER A 129 3.61 -7.87 -22.83
C SER A 129 3.89 -9.04 -23.78
N ARG A 130 4.23 -10.22 -23.23
CA ARG A 130 4.45 -11.45 -24.02
C ARG A 130 3.15 -12.20 -24.30
N ASP A 131 2.06 -11.76 -23.67
CA ASP A 131 0.73 -12.35 -23.75
C ASP A 131 0.71 -13.87 -23.56
N LEU A 132 1.49 -14.36 -22.60
CA LEU A 132 1.47 -15.76 -22.17
C LEU A 132 0.13 -16.11 -21.51
N PHE A 133 -0.57 -15.12 -20.94
CA PHE A 133 -1.94 -15.28 -20.44
C PHE A 133 -2.89 -15.87 -21.51
N ALA A 134 -2.80 -15.47 -22.77
CA ALA A 134 -3.63 -16.04 -23.84
C ALA A 134 -3.40 -17.56 -24.02
N GLN A 135 -2.24 -18.08 -23.60
CA GLN A 135 -1.86 -19.48 -23.75
C GLN A 135 -2.19 -20.33 -22.52
N ASP A 136 -2.04 -19.78 -21.31
CA ASP A 136 -2.20 -20.54 -20.06
C ASP A 136 -3.20 -19.99 -19.04
N GLY A 137 -3.79 -18.82 -19.30
CA GLY A 137 -4.77 -18.18 -18.43
C GLY A 137 -4.20 -17.73 -17.07
N LYS A 138 -2.87 -17.67 -16.89
CA LYS A 138 -2.23 -17.30 -15.61
C LYS A 138 -2.03 -15.79 -15.52
N HIS A 139 -2.60 -15.19 -14.48
CA HIS A 139 -2.39 -13.80 -14.11
C HIS A 139 -0.98 -13.61 -13.58
N ARG A 140 -0.10 -13.07 -14.43
CA ARG A 140 1.25 -12.57 -14.09
C ARG A 140 1.15 -11.16 -13.52
N GLY A 141 0.57 -11.06 -12.33
CA GLY A 141 0.02 -9.82 -11.81
C GLY A 141 0.92 -9.05 -10.86
N MET A 142 0.78 -7.72 -10.90
CA MET A 142 1.41 -6.79 -9.95
C MET A 142 0.43 -5.71 -9.51
N THR A 143 0.39 -5.37 -8.22
CA THR A 143 -0.34 -4.19 -7.73
C THR A 143 0.58 -2.97 -7.79
N VAL A 144 0.18 -1.94 -8.55
CA VAL A 144 1.07 -0.82 -8.92
C VAL A 144 0.54 0.51 -8.39
N PHE A 145 1.44 1.32 -7.83
CA PHE A 145 1.17 2.63 -7.26
C PHE A 145 2.06 3.74 -7.84
N GLY A 146 1.63 4.98 -7.63
CA GLY A 146 2.40 6.17 -8.03
C GLY A 146 2.19 6.60 -9.47
N TRP A 147 1.05 6.26 -10.08
CA TRP A 147 0.67 6.67 -11.43
C TRP A 147 0.78 8.19 -11.63
N LYS A 148 1.31 8.57 -12.79
CA LYS A 148 1.51 9.94 -13.25
C LYS A 148 0.76 10.17 -14.56
N LYS A 149 0.86 11.37 -15.10
CA LYS A 149 0.37 11.69 -16.45
C LYS A 149 1.08 10.84 -17.51
N GLU A 150 2.39 10.66 -17.37
CA GLU A 150 3.21 9.82 -18.26
C GLU A 150 3.85 8.69 -17.45
N ASN A 151 3.58 7.44 -17.82
CA ASN A 151 4.01 6.24 -17.10
C ASN A 151 4.99 5.37 -17.90
N LYS A 152 5.60 5.90 -18.97
CA LYS A 152 6.46 5.16 -19.90
C LYS A 152 7.52 4.29 -19.19
N ASP A 153 8.31 4.88 -18.30
CA ASP A 153 9.40 4.16 -17.62
C ASP A 153 8.86 3.13 -16.62
N ALA A 154 7.76 3.46 -15.94
CA ALA A 154 7.10 2.55 -15.03
C ALA A 154 6.61 1.30 -15.77
N ILE A 155 5.91 1.48 -16.90
CA ILE A 155 5.37 0.39 -17.71
C ILE A 155 6.49 -0.40 -18.40
N ALA A 156 7.53 0.26 -18.91
CA ALA A 156 8.71 -0.42 -19.45
C ALA A 156 9.36 -1.34 -18.40
N SER A 157 9.42 -0.89 -17.14
CA SER A 157 9.92 -1.70 -16.04
C SER A 157 9.01 -2.88 -15.70
N LEU A 158 7.69 -2.76 -15.88
CA LEU A 158 6.75 -3.87 -15.71
C LEU A 158 6.94 -4.92 -16.81
N ASN A 159 6.98 -4.49 -18.07
CA ASN A 159 7.20 -5.36 -19.22
C ASN A 159 8.49 -6.15 -19.08
N ARG A 160 9.60 -5.48 -18.72
CA ARG A 160 10.91 -6.10 -18.48
C ARG A 160 10.84 -7.30 -17.52
N ASN A 161 9.95 -7.24 -16.53
CA ASN A 161 9.75 -8.27 -15.52
C ASN A 161 8.66 -9.29 -15.88
N ASN A 162 8.27 -9.37 -17.16
CA ASN A 162 7.23 -10.27 -17.66
C ASN A 162 5.87 -10.11 -16.95
N ILE A 163 5.58 -8.91 -16.42
CA ILE A 163 4.27 -8.61 -15.83
C ILE A 163 3.28 -8.39 -16.96
N GLU A 164 2.19 -9.15 -16.95
CA GLU A 164 1.14 -9.08 -17.97
C GLU A 164 -0.18 -8.56 -17.40
N TRP A 165 -0.31 -8.50 -16.08
CA TRP A 165 -1.51 -8.03 -15.39
C TRP A 165 -1.16 -6.95 -14.36
N VAL A 166 -1.93 -5.87 -14.32
CA VAL A 166 -1.76 -4.80 -13.33
C VAL A 166 -3.04 -4.54 -12.56
N ALA A 167 -2.95 -4.62 -11.23
CA ALA A 167 -4.03 -4.16 -10.37
C ALA A 167 -3.97 -2.63 -10.20
N VAL A 168 -4.99 -1.94 -10.71
CA VAL A 168 -5.20 -0.50 -10.53
C VAL A 168 -6.17 -0.29 -9.38
N VAL A 169 -5.74 0.42 -8.33
CA VAL A 169 -6.44 0.46 -7.04
C VAL A 169 -6.98 1.87 -6.74
N PRO A 170 -8.18 2.24 -7.24
CA PRO A 170 -8.83 3.46 -6.82
C PRO A 170 -9.38 3.33 -5.40
N TYR A 171 -9.09 4.33 -4.54
CA TYR A 171 -9.60 4.38 -3.18
C TYR A 171 -10.81 5.30 -3.05
N PHE A 172 -11.86 4.80 -2.42
CA PHE A 172 -13.02 5.58 -1.97
C PHE A 172 -13.09 5.58 -0.44
N TYR A 173 -13.81 6.53 0.15
CA TYR A 173 -13.65 6.87 1.56
C TYR A 173 -14.92 6.71 2.39
N GLN A 174 -14.75 6.16 3.59
CA GLN A 174 -15.74 6.19 4.68
C GLN A 174 -15.02 6.63 5.96
N GLU A 175 -15.75 7.28 6.87
CA GLU A 175 -15.14 7.87 8.06
C GLU A 175 -14.61 6.83 9.05
N ASN A 176 -15.46 5.87 9.44
CA ASN A 176 -15.16 4.87 10.46
C ASN A 176 -16.04 3.62 10.30
N GLU A 177 -15.80 2.58 11.11
CA GLU A 177 -16.49 1.28 11.07
C GLU A 177 -18.02 1.36 11.22
N ASN A 178 -18.56 2.43 11.83
CA ASN A 178 -19.99 2.58 12.14
C ASN A 178 -20.73 3.52 11.18
N SER A 179 -20.03 4.16 10.25
CA SER A 179 -20.65 5.07 9.30
C SER A 179 -21.46 4.29 8.26
N SER A 180 -22.76 4.61 8.17
CA SER A 180 -23.70 4.00 7.20
C SER A 180 -23.70 4.69 5.83
N GLN A 181 -22.77 5.62 5.59
CA GLN A 181 -22.60 6.28 4.31
C GLN A 181 -21.14 6.30 3.87
N ILE A 182 -20.94 6.19 2.57
CA ILE A 182 -19.64 6.27 1.93
C ILE A 182 -19.64 7.53 1.08
N ARG A 183 -18.49 8.21 1.00
CA ARG A 183 -18.35 9.40 0.15
C ARG A 183 -18.60 9.01 -1.30
N LEU A 184 -19.66 9.57 -1.88
CA LEU A 184 -20.11 9.27 -3.24
C LEU A 184 -19.33 10.06 -4.30
N PRO A 185 -19.23 9.53 -5.53
CA PRO A 185 -18.96 10.35 -6.71
C PRO A 185 -20.11 11.35 -6.93
N GLU A 186 -19.87 12.40 -7.70
CA GLU A 186 -20.91 13.38 -8.04
C GLU A 186 -22.04 12.72 -8.84
N ASN A 187 -21.68 11.99 -9.89
CA ASN A 187 -22.58 11.14 -10.68
C ASN A 187 -21.84 9.87 -11.13
N ILE A 188 -22.57 8.78 -11.33
CA ILE A 188 -22.02 7.57 -11.99
C ILE A 188 -21.56 7.97 -13.40
N GLY A 189 -20.35 7.55 -13.79
CA GLY A 189 -19.75 7.92 -15.08
C GLY A 189 -19.15 9.33 -15.17
N SER A 190 -19.27 10.17 -14.13
CA SER A 190 -18.56 11.46 -14.08
C SER A 190 -17.19 11.30 -13.43
N TRP A 191 -16.12 11.51 -14.20
CA TRP A 191 -14.75 11.23 -13.76
C TRP A 191 -14.11 12.42 -13.04
N SER A 192 -13.70 12.21 -11.79
CA SER A 192 -12.88 13.19 -11.10
C SER A 192 -11.47 13.27 -11.71
N ARG A 193 -10.69 14.28 -11.29
CA ARG A 193 -9.26 14.36 -11.63
C ARG A 193 -8.48 13.10 -11.21
N ARG A 194 -8.88 12.45 -10.11
CA ARG A 194 -8.26 11.22 -9.64
C ARG A 194 -8.62 10.05 -10.56
N ASP A 195 -9.90 9.93 -10.93
CA ASP A 195 -10.39 8.89 -11.84
C ASP A 195 -9.70 8.99 -13.20
N SER A 196 -9.55 10.22 -13.71
CA SER A 196 -8.81 10.49 -14.95
C SER A 196 -7.36 9.99 -14.91
N THR A 197 -6.73 9.96 -13.73
CA THR A 197 -5.36 9.41 -13.59
C THR A 197 -5.36 7.89 -13.75
N PHE A 198 -6.38 7.20 -13.25
CA PHE A 198 -6.53 5.75 -13.42
C PHE A 198 -6.91 5.38 -14.84
N ILE A 199 -7.87 6.09 -15.46
CA ILE A 199 -8.25 5.90 -16.86
C ILE A 199 -7.04 6.05 -17.78
N ASN A 200 -6.26 7.11 -17.60
CA ASN A 200 -5.02 7.34 -18.36
C ASN A 200 -3.95 6.28 -18.10
N ALA A 201 -3.86 5.73 -16.89
CA ALA A 201 -2.94 4.62 -16.61
C ALA A 201 -3.39 3.33 -17.30
N ILE A 202 -4.69 3.02 -17.29
CA ILE A 202 -5.28 1.85 -17.96
C ILE A 202 -5.03 1.91 -19.47
N ASP A 203 -5.30 3.05 -20.12
CA ASP A 203 -5.01 3.25 -21.54
C ASP A 203 -3.52 3.00 -21.88
N GLN A 204 -2.60 3.57 -21.09
CA GLN A 204 -1.16 3.37 -21.31
C GLN A 204 -0.71 1.91 -21.06
N LEU A 205 -1.37 1.18 -20.17
CA LEU A 205 -1.12 -0.25 -19.93
C LEU A 205 -1.60 -1.09 -21.13
N HIS A 206 -2.81 -0.84 -21.63
CA HIS A 206 -3.38 -1.53 -22.80
C HIS A 206 -2.54 -1.29 -24.07
N GLN A 207 -2.01 -0.08 -24.27
CA GLN A 207 -1.06 0.21 -25.36
C GLN A 207 0.22 -0.64 -25.33
N LYS A 208 0.49 -1.30 -24.19
CA LYS A 208 1.61 -2.20 -23.99
C LYS A 208 1.20 -3.67 -23.84
N GLY A 209 -0.07 -4.00 -24.09
CA GLY A 209 -0.63 -5.35 -24.01
C GLY A 209 -0.74 -5.88 -22.58
N ILE A 210 -0.74 -4.98 -21.58
CA ILE A 210 -0.89 -5.37 -20.17
C ILE A 210 -2.38 -5.32 -19.82
N TYR A 211 -2.92 -6.45 -19.38
CA TYR A 211 -4.27 -6.58 -18.86
C TYR A 211 -4.45 -5.85 -17.52
N VAL A 212 -5.66 -5.41 -17.23
CA VAL A 212 -6.01 -4.61 -16.05
C VAL A 212 -7.00 -5.34 -15.14
N HIS A 213 -6.63 -5.34 -13.86
CA HIS A 213 -7.51 -5.68 -12.76
C HIS A 213 -7.89 -4.39 -12.01
N LEU A 214 -9.07 -3.85 -12.30
CA LEU A 214 -9.58 -2.71 -11.57
C LEU A 214 -10.04 -3.17 -10.18
N LYS A 215 -9.40 -2.66 -9.14
CA LYS A 215 -9.61 -3.13 -7.75
C LYS A 215 -9.99 -1.96 -6.84
N PRO A 216 -11.24 -1.44 -6.89
CA PRO A 216 -11.69 -0.39 -5.98
C PRO A 216 -11.60 -0.81 -4.51
N HIS A 217 -11.00 0.04 -3.68
CA HIS A 217 -10.76 -0.23 -2.26
C HIS A 217 -11.45 0.80 -1.36
N LEU A 218 -12.19 0.30 -0.36
CA LEU A 218 -12.72 1.13 0.72
C LEU A 218 -11.59 1.50 1.69
N TRP A 219 -11.32 2.79 1.84
CA TRP A 219 -10.44 3.34 2.86
C TRP A 219 -11.25 3.90 4.03
N LEU A 220 -10.88 3.53 5.26
CA LEU A 220 -11.48 4.10 6.47
C LEU A 220 -10.58 5.18 7.07
N GLY A 221 -11.17 6.28 7.53
CA GLY A 221 -10.47 7.26 8.35
C GLY A 221 -10.02 6.69 9.71
N LYS A 222 -10.82 5.79 10.29
CA LYS A 222 -10.51 5.07 11.53
C LYS A 222 -11.07 3.64 11.51
N GLY A 223 -10.29 2.69 12.03
CA GLY A 223 -10.69 1.28 12.14
C GLY A 223 -10.33 0.47 10.89
N TRP A 224 -10.94 -0.72 10.75
CA TRP A 224 -10.68 -1.65 9.66
C TRP A 224 -11.98 -2.01 8.92
N ARG A 225 -11.95 -1.95 7.58
CA ARG A 225 -13.07 -2.29 6.70
C ARG A 225 -13.65 -3.70 6.90
N SER A 226 -12.90 -4.63 7.50
CA SER A 226 -13.46 -5.94 7.86
C SER A 226 -14.41 -5.90 9.04
N ASN A 227 -14.41 -4.84 9.83
CA ASN A 227 -15.15 -4.69 11.09
C ASN A 227 -16.33 -3.71 10.98
N LEU A 228 -16.96 -3.57 9.81
CA LEU A 228 -18.13 -2.68 9.66
C LEU A 228 -19.24 -3.07 10.65
N ARG A 229 -19.82 -2.08 11.33
CA ARG A 229 -20.80 -2.23 12.41
C ARG A 229 -21.97 -1.26 12.21
N MET A 230 -22.87 -1.61 11.29
CA MET A 230 -24.14 -0.90 11.13
C MET A 230 -25.07 -1.23 12.32
N ALA A 231 -25.76 -0.23 12.86
CA ALA A 231 -26.53 -0.40 14.10
C ALA A 231 -27.83 -1.20 13.91
N ASN A 232 -28.39 -1.19 12.69
CA ASN A 232 -29.67 -1.82 12.36
C ASN A 232 -29.77 -2.09 10.83
N SER A 233 -30.89 -2.69 10.40
CA SER A 233 -31.12 -3.00 8.98
C SER A 233 -31.15 -1.76 8.09
N LYS A 234 -31.74 -0.65 8.55
CA LYS A 234 -31.83 0.60 7.78
C LYS A 234 -30.44 1.19 7.51
N ASP A 235 -29.53 1.09 8.47
CA ASP A 235 -28.13 1.51 8.28
C ASP A 235 -27.39 0.61 7.28
N TRP A 236 -27.67 -0.70 7.28
CA TRP A 236 -27.18 -1.59 6.24
C TRP A 236 -27.74 -1.24 4.85
N ASP A 237 -29.02 -0.88 4.76
CA ASP A 237 -29.63 -0.44 3.50
C ASP A 237 -28.96 0.84 2.97
N ASN A 238 -28.76 1.82 3.84
CA ASN A 238 -28.07 3.07 3.50
C ASN A 238 -26.62 2.84 3.04
N TRP A 239 -25.92 1.95 3.73
CA TRP A 239 -24.53 1.61 3.40
C TRP A 239 -24.45 0.93 2.04
N PHE A 240 -25.29 -0.09 1.79
CA PHE A 240 -25.32 -0.79 0.50
C PHE A 240 -25.80 0.10 -0.63
N ALA A 241 -26.74 1.02 -0.41
CA ALA A 241 -27.14 2.00 -1.42
C ALA A 241 -25.97 2.91 -1.82
N SER A 242 -25.12 3.28 -0.86
CA SER A 242 -23.92 4.08 -1.13
C SER A 242 -22.82 3.25 -1.83
N TYR A 243 -22.59 2.03 -1.33
CA TYR A 243 -21.61 1.10 -1.88
C TYR A 243 -21.96 0.70 -3.33
N GLU A 244 -23.23 0.44 -3.61
CA GLU A 244 -23.74 0.15 -4.95
C GLU A 244 -23.42 1.28 -5.93
N LYS A 245 -23.71 2.54 -5.57
CA LYS A 245 -23.42 3.69 -6.44
C LYS A 245 -21.92 3.77 -6.77
N ILE A 246 -21.05 3.53 -5.79
CA ILE A 246 -19.60 3.53 -5.98
C ILE A 246 -19.17 2.37 -6.88
N MET A 247 -19.69 1.18 -6.64
CA MET A 247 -19.32 0.01 -7.43
C MET A 247 -19.84 0.10 -8.86
N LEU A 248 -21.03 0.66 -9.10
CA LEU A 248 -21.53 0.92 -10.45
C LEU A 248 -20.74 2.01 -11.16
N HIS A 249 -20.26 3.03 -10.44
CA HIS A 249 -19.32 4.02 -10.99
C HIS A 249 -18.03 3.36 -11.49
N TYR A 250 -17.40 2.50 -10.69
CA TYR A 250 -16.19 1.79 -11.12
C TYR A 250 -16.45 0.65 -12.11
N ALA A 251 -17.62 0.02 -12.10
CA ALA A 251 -18.01 -0.95 -13.12
C ALA A 251 -18.19 -0.27 -14.49
N THR A 252 -18.81 0.92 -14.50
CA THR A 252 -18.90 1.76 -15.71
C THR A 252 -17.50 2.16 -16.20
N MET A 253 -16.58 2.49 -15.28
CA MET A 253 -15.18 2.77 -15.64
C MET A 253 -14.52 1.54 -16.26
N ALA A 254 -14.67 0.36 -15.64
CA ALA A 254 -14.11 -0.88 -16.14
C ALA A 254 -14.60 -1.19 -17.56
N GLU A 255 -15.91 -1.06 -17.80
CA GLU A 255 -16.52 -1.26 -19.12
C GLU A 255 -15.98 -0.27 -20.15
N GLN A 256 -15.97 1.03 -19.83
CA GLN A 256 -15.51 2.07 -20.78
C GLN A 256 -14.01 1.99 -21.08
N THR A 257 -13.21 1.53 -20.12
CA THR A 257 -11.75 1.42 -20.28
C THR A 257 -11.31 0.05 -20.81
N GLY A 258 -12.23 -0.93 -20.88
CA GLY A 258 -11.93 -2.30 -21.28
C GLY A 258 -11.13 -3.09 -20.25
N ALA A 259 -11.17 -2.72 -18.96
CA ALA A 259 -10.50 -3.49 -17.92
C ALA A 259 -11.08 -4.90 -17.84
N GLU A 260 -10.24 -5.91 -17.76
CA GLU A 260 -10.64 -7.31 -17.98
C GLU A 260 -11.12 -8.01 -16.70
N LEU A 261 -10.72 -7.49 -15.53
CA LEU A 261 -11.14 -7.99 -14.23
C LEU A 261 -11.55 -6.84 -13.30
N LEU A 262 -12.73 -6.93 -12.70
CA LEU A 262 -13.20 -6.01 -11.66
C LEU A 262 -13.31 -6.74 -10.32
N CYS A 263 -12.67 -6.20 -9.28
CA CYS A 263 -12.86 -6.64 -7.90
C CYS A 263 -14.03 -5.90 -7.25
N ILE A 264 -15.07 -6.63 -6.85
CA ILE A 264 -16.30 -6.01 -6.33
C ILE A 264 -16.22 -5.65 -4.84
N GLY A 265 -15.17 -6.10 -4.15
CA GLY A 265 -14.98 -5.85 -2.72
C GLY A 265 -13.71 -6.50 -2.20
N THR A 266 -13.12 -5.90 -1.17
CA THR A 266 -11.86 -6.35 -0.58
C THR A 266 -12.00 -6.36 0.95
N GLU A 267 -11.85 -7.51 1.59
CA GLU A 267 -11.91 -7.76 3.04
C GLU A 267 -13.08 -7.08 3.78
N LEU A 268 -14.29 -7.12 3.22
CA LEU A 268 -15.52 -6.58 3.81
C LEU A 268 -16.27 -7.63 4.64
N ARG A 269 -15.52 -8.41 5.45
CA ARG A 269 -15.98 -9.61 6.19
C ARG A 269 -17.35 -9.45 6.83
N THR A 270 -17.56 -8.46 7.68
CA THR A 270 -18.86 -8.33 8.37
C THR A 270 -20.00 -8.22 7.37
N SER A 271 -19.87 -7.39 6.33
CA SER A 271 -20.93 -7.21 5.32
C SER A 271 -21.22 -8.50 4.55
N VAL A 272 -20.18 -9.26 4.18
CA VAL A 272 -20.33 -10.54 3.46
C VAL A 272 -21.05 -11.56 4.34
N LYS A 273 -20.68 -11.62 5.62
CA LYS A 273 -21.27 -12.54 6.59
C LYS A 273 -22.72 -12.19 6.93
N THR A 274 -23.03 -10.91 7.12
CA THR A 274 -24.35 -10.48 7.62
C THR A 274 -25.33 -10.07 6.53
N GLN A 275 -24.86 -9.74 5.32
CA GLN A 275 -25.69 -9.24 4.21
C GLN A 275 -25.42 -9.98 2.87
N PRO A 276 -25.41 -11.34 2.84
CA PRO A 276 -25.06 -12.09 1.64
C PRO A 276 -26.00 -11.82 0.45
N GLU A 277 -27.29 -11.62 0.69
CA GLU A 277 -28.26 -11.36 -0.38
C GLU A 277 -28.04 -10.01 -1.06
N LYS A 278 -27.68 -8.97 -0.30
CA LYS A 278 -27.36 -7.65 -0.87
C LYS A 278 -26.13 -7.69 -1.77
N TRP A 279 -25.15 -8.55 -1.44
CA TRP A 279 -24.02 -8.82 -2.33
C TRP A 279 -24.46 -9.51 -3.62
N ARG A 280 -25.34 -10.52 -3.55
CA ARG A 280 -25.90 -11.18 -4.74
C ARG A 280 -26.68 -10.21 -5.63
N GLU A 281 -27.46 -9.31 -5.05
CA GLU A 281 -28.15 -8.23 -5.79
C GLU A 281 -27.17 -7.25 -6.45
N LEU A 282 -26.14 -6.83 -5.72
CA LEU A 282 -25.10 -5.95 -6.25
C LEU A 282 -24.38 -6.58 -7.45
N ILE A 283 -24.04 -7.86 -7.38
CA ILE A 283 -23.37 -8.57 -8.48
C ILE A 283 -24.23 -8.55 -9.75
N LYS A 284 -25.55 -8.79 -9.63
CA LYS A 284 -26.48 -8.70 -10.76
C LYS A 284 -26.48 -7.31 -11.39
N LYS A 285 -26.50 -6.25 -10.58
CA LYS A 285 -26.46 -4.86 -11.06
C LYS A 285 -25.13 -4.51 -11.73
N ILE A 286 -24.01 -5.00 -11.20
CA ILE A 286 -22.68 -4.83 -11.82
C ILE A 286 -22.64 -5.53 -13.18
N ARG A 287 -23.12 -6.77 -13.28
CA ARG A 287 -23.17 -7.52 -14.55
C ARG A 287 -24.05 -6.87 -15.62
N ALA A 288 -25.02 -6.04 -15.22
CA ALA A 288 -25.85 -5.30 -16.17
C ALA A 288 -25.11 -4.13 -16.86
N VAL A 289 -23.99 -3.68 -16.30
CA VAL A 289 -23.21 -2.53 -16.84
C VAL A 289 -21.77 -2.88 -17.19
N TYR A 290 -21.28 -4.06 -16.81
CA TYR A 290 -19.91 -4.51 -17.05
C TYR A 290 -19.89 -5.97 -17.52
N SER A 291 -19.26 -6.17 -18.68
CA SER A 291 -19.22 -7.44 -19.40
C SER A 291 -18.01 -8.32 -19.07
N GLY A 292 -16.96 -7.74 -18.50
CA GLY A 292 -15.73 -8.46 -18.15
C GLY A 292 -15.85 -9.34 -16.89
N LYS A 293 -14.72 -9.88 -16.43
CA LYS A 293 -14.71 -10.85 -15.33
C LYS A 293 -14.84 -10.18 -13.96
N LEU A 294 -15.46 -10.87 -13.00
CA LEU A 294 -15.65 -10.43 -11.62
C LEU A 294 -14.91 -11.32 -10.62
N THR A 295 -14.36 -10.69 -9.59
CA THR A 295 -13.83 -11.36 -8.40
C THR A 295 -14.19 -10.58 -7.14
N TYR A 296 -14.03 -11.22 -5.98
CA TYR A 296 -13.97 -10.58 -4.66
C TYR A 296 -12.62 -10.91 -4.03
N ALA A 297 -12.06 -10.05 -3.18
CA ALA A 297 -10.77 -10.27 -2.52
C ALA A 297 -10.97 -10.53 -1.02
N ALA A 298 -11.15 -11.81 -0.67
CA ALA A 298 -11.35 -12.24 0.71
C ALA A 298 -10.04 -12.32 1.49
N ASN A 299 -10.07 -11.99 2.78
CA ASN A 299 -8.91 -12.14 3.65
C ASN A 299 -8.54 -13.61 3.90
N TRP A 300 -7.25 -13.88 4.16
CA TRP A 300 -6.69 -15.22 4.35
C TRP A 300 -7.17 -15.94 5.62
N ASP A 301 -7.69 -15.23 6.61
CA ASP A 301 -8.00 -15.72 7.96
C ASP A 301 -9.45 -16.22 8.09
N GLY A 302 -9.96 -16.87 7.04
CA GLY A 302 -11.25 -17.58 7.05
C GLY A 302 -12.44 -16.82 6.48
N GLU A 303 -12.28 -15.57 6.04
CA GLU A 303 -13.38 -14.82 5.40
C GLU A 303 -13.93 -15.54 4.16
N PHE A 304 -13.07 -16.24 3.41
CA PHE A 304 -13.46 -16.97 2.20
C PHE A 304 -14.51 -18.07 2.46
N ASP A 305 -14.65 -18.57 3.69
CA ASP A 305 -15.66 -19.57 4.10
C ASP A 305 -17.05 -18.94 4.31
N ASP A 306 -17.10 -17.64 4.66
CA ASP A 306 -18.33 -16.89 4.91
C ASP A 306 -18.99 -16.45 3.58
N ILE A 307 -18.28 -16.48 2.46
CA ILE A 307 -18.77 -15.97 1.17
C ILE A 307 -19.73 -16.96 0.53
N LYS A 308 -20.99 -16.55 0.37
CA LYS A 308 -22.06 -17.39 -0.20
C LYS A 308 -22.38 -17.07 -1.66
N PHE A 309 -21.54 -16.31 -2.35
CA PHE A 309 -21.78 -15.83 -3.72
C PHE A 309 -20.63 -16.09 -4.70
N TRP A 310 -19.70 -16.99 -4.36
CA TRP A 310 -18.63 -17.41 -5.28
C TRP A 310 -19.16 -17.97 -6.61
N ASP A 311 -20.35 -18.57 -6.60
CA ASP A 311 -21.03 -19.08 -7.80
C ASP A 311 -21.31 -18.01 -8.86
N GLN A 312 -21.48 -16.74 -8.46
CA GLN A 312 -21.73 -15.60 -9.36
C GLN A 312 -20.45 -14.88 -9.82
N LEU A 313 -19.27 -15.33 -9.37
CA LEU A 313 -17.98 -14.75 -9.70
C LEU A 313 -17.21 -15.66 -10.66
N ASP A 314 -16.21 -15.09 -11.33
CA ASP A 314 -15.34 -15.82 -12.26
C ASP A 314 -14.12 -16.40 -11.56
N TYR A 315 -13.68 -15.77 -10.46
CA TYR A 315 -12.54 -16.21 -9.66
C TYR A 315 -12.86 -16.22 -8.16
N ILE A 316 -12.26 -17.17 -7.44
CA ILE A 316 -12.15 -17.13 -5.98
C ILE A 316 -10.93 -16.28 -5.65
N GLY A 317 -11.15 -15.01 -5.33
CA GLY A 317 -10.07 -14.06 -5.08
C GLY A 317 -9.65 -13.97 -3.61
N LEU A 318 -8.34 -14.02 -3.35
CA LEU A 318 -7.78 -14.10 -2.00
C LEU A 318 -6.61 -13.14 -1.78
N GLN A 319 -6.63 -12.50 -0.61
CA GLN A 319 -5.53 -11.75 0.01
C GLN A 319 -4.60 -12.73 0.74
N ALA A 320 -3.70 -13.42 0.03
CA ALA A 320 -3.02 -14.64 0.46
C ALA A 320 -1.82 -14.42 1.42
N TYR A 321 -1.99 -13.60 2.45
CA TYR A 321 -0.98 -13.34 3.49
C TYR A 321 -0.96 -14.44 4.57
N PHE A 322 -0.86 -15.70 4.15
CA PHE A 322 -0.86 -16.84 5.06
C PHE A 322 0.44 -16.91 5.88
N PRO A 323 0.38 -17.11 7.22
CA PRO A 323 1.55 -17.48 8.00
C PRO A 323 2.06 -18.88 7.59
N LEU A 324 3.33 -18.94 7.20
CA LEU A 324 3.96 -20.14 6.62
C LEU A 324 4.96 -20.78 7.58
N THR A 325 5.70 -19.97 8.35
CA THR A 325 6.73 -20.48 9.26
C THR A 325 6.68 -19.80 10.62
N LYS A 326 7.44 -20.34 11.58
CA LYS A 326 7.77 -19.67 12.85
C LYS A 326 9.25 -19.28 12.94
N LYS A 327 10.01 -19.52 11.87
CA LYS A 327 11.47 -19.36 11.83
C LYS A 327 11.84 -17.99 11.29
N ARG A 328 12.85 -17.39 11.89
CA ARG A 328 13.55 -16.25 11.30
C ARG A 328 14.62 -16.78 10.33
N HIS A 329 14.76 -16.17 9.15
CA HIS A 329 15.59 -16.67 8.05
C HIS A 329 15.29 -18.13 7.68
N PRO A 330 14.03 -18.48 7.34
CA PRO A 330 13.66 -19.83 6.95
C PRO A 330 14.39 -20.28 5.67
N GLN A 331 14.56 -21.59 5.51
CA GLN A 331 14.99 -22.16 4.23
C GLN A 331 13.78 -22.31 3.29
N LEU A 332 14.03 -22.51 1.99
CA LEU A 332 12.97 -22.73 0.99
C LEU A 332 12.01 -23.86 1.43
N SER A 333 12.57 -25.00 1.83
CA SER A 333 11.81 -26.17 2.30
C SER A 333 10.91 -25.87 3.51
N ASP A 334 11.29 -24.96 4.40
CA ASP A 334 10.45 -24.55 5.53
C ASP A 334 9.20 -23.81 5.05
N ILE A 335 9.37 -22.92 4.06
CA ILE A 335 8.30 -22.11 3.49
C ILE A 335 7.37 -22.99 2.65
N THR A 336 7.93 -23.83 1.77
CA THR A 336 7.16 -24.77 0.93
C THR A 336 6.35 -25.74 1.78
N LYS A 337 6.91 -26.25 2.89
CA LYS A 337 6.14 -27.07 3.85
C LYS A 337 4.97 -26.29 4.47
N GLY A 338 5.18 -25.01 4.79
CA GLY A 338 4.13 -24.12 5.30
C GLY A 338 2.96 -23.93 4.33
N TRP A 339 3.24 -23.96 3.02
CA TRP A 339 2.24 -23.84 1.96
C TRP A 339 1.35 -25.08 1.78
N GLN A 340 1.81 -26.28 2.13
CA GLN A 340 1.10 -27.54 1.83
C GLN A 340 -0.35 -27.54 2.35
N ARG A 341 -0.57 -27.13 3.61
CA ARG A 341 -1.92 -27.06 4.19
C ARG A 341 -2.83 -26.06 3.48
N HIS A 342 -2.26 -24.93 3.06
CA HIS A 342 -3.02 -23.85 2.42
C HIS A 342 -3.34 -24.23 0.98
N THR A 343 -2.41 -24.85 0.25
CA THR A 343 -2.63 -25.40 -1.09
C THR A 343 -3.77 -26.41 -1.09
N ALA A 344 -3.79 -27.33 -0.12
CA ALA A 344 -4.89 -28.28 0.05
C ALA A 344 -6.24 -27.58 0.34
N LEU A 345 -6.23 -26.54 1.17
CA LEU A 345 -7.43 -25.74 1.46
C LEU A 345 -7.94 -25.01 0.20
N MET A 346 -7.04 -24.42 -0.59
CA MET A 346 -7.39 -23.72 -1.82
C MET A 346 -7.94 -24.69 -2.88
N LYS A 347 -7.32 -25.87 -3.03
CA LYS A 347 -7.82 -26.92 -3.91
C LYS A 347 -9.22 -27.39 -3.50
N LYS A 348 -9.50 -27.48 -2.19
CA LYS A 348 -10.84 -27.78 -1.68
C LYS A 348 -11.83 -26.68 -2.08
N LEU A 349 -11.50 -25.40 -1.87
CA LEU A 349 -12.35 -24.28 -2.29
C LEU A 349 -12.65 -24.32 -3.80
N HIS A 350 -11.61 -24.50 -4.62
CA HIS A 350 -11.76 -24.67 -6.06
C HIS A 350 -12.75 -25.80 -6.38
N THR A 351 -12.58 -26.97 -5.77
CA THR A 351 -13.43 -28.15 -6.01
C THR A 351 -14.88 -27.90 -5.58
N THR A 352 -15.10 -27.18 -4.47
CA THR A 352 -16.45 -26.89 -3.95
C THR A 352 -17.23 -25.96 -4.87
N TYR A 353 -16.60 -24.91 -5.41
CA TYR A 353 -17.30 -23.91 -6.23
C TYR A 353 -17.10 -24.09 -7.74
N ASN A 354 -16.18 -24.97 -8.14
CA ASN A 354 -15.72 -25.15 -9.52
C ASN A 354 -15.30 -23.82 -10.17
N LYS A 355 -14.50 -23.05 -9.44
CA LYS A 355 -13.96 -21.74 -9.88
C LYS A 355 -12.46 -21.70 -9.65
N PRO A 356 -11.68 -21.11 -10.57
CA PRO A 356 -10.25 -20.97 -10.36
C PRO A 356 -9.92 -20.04 -9.18
N VAL A 357 -8.86 -20.36 -8.45
CA VAL A 357 -8.37 -19.57 -7.31
C VAL A 357 -7.37 -18.54 -7.80
N LEU A 358 -7.60 -17.28 -7.47
CA LEU A 358 -6.76 -16.15 -7.82
C LEU A 358 -6.23 -15.48 -6.56
N PHE A 359 -4.91 -15.35 -6.42
CA PHE A 359 -4.36 -14.51 -5.36
C PHE A 359 -4.47 -13.05 -5.79
N THR A 360 -5.60 -12.41 -5.45
CA THR A 360 -5.84 -10.98 -5.73
C THR A 360 -4.89 -10.07 -4.98
N GLU A 361 -4.15 -10.62 -4.01
CA GLU A 361 -2.96 -10.03 -3.45
C GLU A 361 -2.08 -11.10 -2.79
N ILE A 362 -0.76 -10.92 -2.86
CA ILE A 362 0.21 -11.64 -2.05
C ILE A 362 1.48 -10.81 -1.94
N GLY A 363 2.16 -10.83 -0.80
CA GLY A 363 3.38 -10.08 -0.66
C GLY A 363 4.16 -10.49 0.58
N TYR A 364 5.47 -10.23 0.53
CA TYR A 364 6.38 -10.43 1.65
C TYR A 364 7.28 -9.21 1.76
N LYS A 365 7.47 -8.76 2.99
CA LYS A 365 8.46 -7.73 3.31
C LYS A 365 9.88 -8.26 3.10
N SER A 366 10.82 -7.35 2.87
CA SER A 366 12.26 -7.66 2.84
C SER A 366 12.84 -7.80 4.26
N GLU A 367 12.22 -8.66 5.07
CA GLU A 367 12.57 -8.88 6.48
C GLU A 367 12.78 -10.37 6.77
N ALA A 368 13.68 -10.64 7.73
CA ALA A 368 14.02 -11.99 8.15
C ALA A 368 12.82 -12.82 8.65
N THR A 369 11.77 -12.15 9.14
CA THR A 369 10.55 -12.73 9.72
C THR A 369 9.34 -12.65 8.78
N ALA A 370 9.54 -12.28 7.51
CA ALA A 370 8.44 -11.96 6.60
C ALA A 370 7.41 -13.10 6.40
N THR A 371 7.79 -14.36 6.60
CA THR A 371 6.90 -15.52 6.44
C THR A 371 6.19 -15.94 7.74
N ILE A 372 6.43 -15.24 8.85
CA ILE A 372 5.78 -15.48 10.14
C ILE A 372 4.45 -14.72 10.23
N ARG A 373 4.46 -13.44 9.88
CA ARG A 373 3.28 -12.57 9.85
C ARG A 373 3.29 -11.68 8.61
N PRO A 374 3.05 -12.25 7.42
CA PRO A 374 3.24 -11.52 6.17
C PRO A 374 2.26 -10.36 5.97
N TRP A 375 1.14 -10.31 6.69
CA TRP A 375 0.18 -9.20 6.63
C TRP A 375 0.61 -7.95 7.43
N GLU A 376 1.60 -8.05 8.32
CA GLU A 376 1.96 -6.94 9.21
C GLU A 376 2.73 -5.83 8.49
N TRP A 377 2.18 -4.63 8.51
CA TRP A 377 2.85 -3.43 8.01
C TRP A 377 4.01 -2.97 8.90
N ASN A 378 4.98 -2.30 8.30
CA ASN A 378 6.10 -1.70 9.04
C ASN A 378 5.64 -0.48 9.83
N SER A 379 6.00 -0.43 11.11
CA SER A 379 5.97 0.80 11.90
C SER A 379 7.24 1.63 11.63
N PHE A 380 7.22 2.90 12.03
CA PHE A 380 8.42 3.75 12.03
C PHE A 380 9.60 3.11 12.80
N LEU A 381 9.30 2.32 13.83
CA LEU A 381 10.31 1.66 14.65
C LEU A 381 10.97 0.46 13.93
N ASN A 382 10.36 -0.09 12.87
CA ASN A 382 10.88 -1.27 12.18
C ASN A 382 12.26 -1.02 11.56
N SER A 383 12.62 0.18 11.14
CA SER A 383 13.99 0.46 10.65
C SER A 383 15.06 0.26 11.75
N PHE A 384 14.67 0.37 13.02
CA PHE A 384 15.58 0.19 14.17
C PHE A 384 15.56 -1.22 14.76
N THR A 385 14.48 -1.98 14.55
CA THR A 385 14.30 -3.32 15.17
C THR A 385 14.27 -4.46 14.15
N GLY A 386 13.75 -4.20 12.96
CA GLY A 386 13.65 -5.13 11.85
C GLY A 386 15.02 -5.46 11.28
N LYS A 387 15.18 -6.72 10.85
CA LYS A 387 16.41 -7.22 10.23
C LYS A 387 16.12 -7.51 8.78
N LYS A 388 16.77 -6.78 7.87
CA LYS A 388 16.61 -6.94 6.44
C LYS A 388 16.96 -8.36 6.02
N SER A 389 16.18 -8.88 5.08
CA SER A 389 16.43 -10.18 4.46
C SER A 389 15.79 -10.20 3.07
N ASP A 390 16.55 -9.80 2.06
CA ASP A 390 16.15 -9.97 0.66
C ASP A 390 16.11 -11.44 0.30
N LYS A 391 16.95 -12.27 0.95
CA LYS A 391 16.89 -13.73 0.82
C LYS A 391 15.54 -14.28 1.27
N THR A 392 15.02 -13.85 2.43
CA THR A 392 13.70 -14.34 2.90
C THR A 392 12.59 -13.96 1.94
N GLN A 393 12.59 -12.72 1.42
CA GLN A 393 11.59 -12.29 0.44
C GLN A 393 11.69 -13.10 -0.86
N HIS A 394 12.90 -13.24 -1.39
CA HIS A 394 13.20 -14.06 -2.56
C HIS A 394 12.70 -15.50 -2.41
N LEU A 395 13.04 -16.17 -1.30
CA LEU A 395 12.62 -17.54 -1.03
C LEU A 395 11.10 -17.67 -0.83
N ALA A 396 10.44 -16.64 -0.29
CA ALA A 396 8.98 -16.65 -0.13
C ALA A 396 8.26 -16.55 -1.47
N TYR A 397 8.78 -15.75 -2.41
CA TYR A 397 8.30 -15.70 -3.79
C TYR A 397 8.54 -17.06 -4.48
N GLU A 398 9.75 -17.62 -4.37
CA GLU A 398 10.09 -18.92 -4.97
C GLU A 398 9.16 -20.03 -4.47
N ALA A 399 8.97 -20.15 -3.15
CA ALA A 399 8.10 -21.16 -2.55
C ALA A 399 6.64 -21.04 -2.99
N MET A 400 6.13 -19.82 -3.17
CA MET A 400 4.77 -19.61 -3.66
C MET A 400 4.62 -20.14 -5.08
N PHE A 401 5.53 -19.78 -5.98
CA PHE A 401 5.49 -20.28 -7.35
C PHE A 401 5.65 -21.81 -7.42
N GLU A 402 6.60 -22.39 -6.68
CA GLU A 402 6.75 -23.86 -6.60
C GLU A 402 5.50 -24.56 -6.10
N SER A 403 4.73 -23.92 -5.21
CA SER A 403 3.53 -24.54 -4.61
C SER A 403 2.27 -24.43 -5.48
N PHE A 404 2.19 -23.45 -6.39
CA PHE A 404 0.93 -23.12 -7.09
C PHE A 404 1.04 -22.96 -8.61
N TRP A 405 2.21 -22.61 -9.17
CA TRP A 405 2.29 -22.16 -10.56
C TRP A 405 1.77 -23.21 -11.55
N ASN A 406 2.09 -24.48 -11.31
CA ASN A 406 1.70 -25.62 -12.14
C ASN A 406 0.35 -26.26 -11.74
N GLU A 407 -0.34 -25.74 -10.72
CA GLU A 407 -1.67 -26.21 -10.38
C GLU A 407 -2.71 -25.66 -11.37
N ASP A 408 -3.42 -26.54 -12.08
CA ASP A 408 -4.39 -26.16 -13.11
C ASP A 408 -5.52 -25.24 -12.62
N TRP A 409 -5.89 -25.38 -11.35
CA TRP A 409 -6.96 -24.61 -10.73
C TRP A 409 -6.51 -23.23 -10.22
N PHE A 410 -5.20 -22.95 -10.24
CA PHE A 410 -4.65 -21.68 -9.81
C PHE A 410 -4.61 -20.69 -10.98
N ALA A 411 -5.32 -19.58 -10.89
CA ALA A 411 -5.36 -18.56 -11.93
C ALA A 411 -4.15 -17.60 -11.90
N GLY A 412 -3.28 -17.64 -10.90
CA GLY A 412 -2.14 -16.71 -10.79
C GLY A 412 -2.27 -15.76 -9.59
N ALA A 413 -1.48 -14.69 -9.61
CA ALA A 413 -1.29 -13.83 -8.44
C ALA A 413 -1.02 -12.37 -8.80
N TYR A 414 -1.40 -11.46 -7.89
CA TYR A 414 -1.01 -10.05 -7.92
C TYR A 414 -0.09 -9.74 -6.74
N PHE A 415 1.17 -9.43 -7.02
CA PHE A 415 2.11 -9.13 -5.94
C PHE A 415 1.93 -7.71 -5.39
N TRP A 416 1.91 -7.61 -4.07
CA TRP A 416 1.97 -6.35 -3.33
C TRP A 416 3.42 -6.06 -2.95
N GLN A 417 4.03 -4.94 -3.33
CA GLN A 417 3.51 -3.89 -4.22
C GLN A 417 4.61 -3.22 -5.05
N TRP A 418 4.24 -2.63 -6.18
CA TRP A 418 5.14 -1.93 -7.09
C TRP A 418 4.90 -0.43 -7.00
N ASP A 419 5.66 0.26 -6.12
CA ASP A 419 5.65 1.71 -6.12
C ASP A 419 6.61 2.21 -7.20
N THR A 420 6.09 2.86 -8.23
CA THR A 420 6.86 3.41 -9.36
C THR A 420 7.87 4.50 -8.93
N ARG A 421 7.72 5.06 -7.73
CA ARG A 421 8.62 6.10 -7.17
C ARG A 421 9.86 5.52 -6.48
N THR A 422 9.88 4.22 -6.19
CA THR A 422 11.05 3.54 -5.61
C THR A 422 12.26 3.66 -6.53
N ARG A 423 13.42 3.94 -5.94
CA ARG A 423 14.72 4.00 -6.63
C ARG A 423 15.64 2.89 -6.12
N ALA A 424 16.68 2.55 -6.90
CA ALA A 424 17.60 1.47 -6.57
C ALA A 424 18.31 1.69 -5.23
N GLU A 425 18.66 2.95 -4.90
CA GLU A 425 19.33 3.28 -3.65
C GLU A 425 18.43 2.98 -2.43
N ASN A 426 17.11 3.07 -2.60
CA ASN A 426 16.15 2.77 -1.54
C ASN A 426 16.17 1.27 -1.18
N ALA A 427 16.38 0.38 -2.15
CA ALA A 427 16.27 -1.05 -1.94
C ALA A 427 17.29 -1.58 -0.91
N THR A 428 18.45 -0.93 -0.78
CA THR A 428 19.52 -1.31 0.15
C THR A 428 19.06 -1.28 1.62
N TYR A 429 18.17 -0.36 2.00
CA TYR A 429 17.70 -0.20 3.40
C TYR A 429 16.21 -0.44 3.58
N ASN A 430 15.45 -0.58 2.49
CA ASN A 430 14.01 -0.70 2.57
C ASN A 430 13.57 -2.12 2.98
N LEU A 431 12.74 -2.18 4.02
CA LEU A 431 12.14 -3.38 4.60
C LEU A 431 10.71 -3.62 4.10
N ASP A 432 10.20 -2.80 3.19
CA ASP A 432 8.84 -2.89 2.69
C ASP A 432 8.61 -4.13 1.81
N PHE A 433 7.37 -4.23 1.36
CA PHE A 433 6.87 -5.29 0.47
C PHE A 433 7.40 -5.21 -0.96
N SER A 434 7.98 -4.08 -1.39
CA SER A 434 8.29 -3.90 -2.80
C SER A 434 9.44 -4.81 -3.22
N PRO A 435 9.28 -5.62 -4.30
CA PRO A 435 10.36 -6.44 -4.80
C PRO A 435 11.38 -5.62 -5.60
N ARG A 436 11.06 -4.37 -5.95
CA ARG A 436 11.85 -3.52 -6.85
C ARG A 436 13.31 -3.39 -6.41
N PHE A 437 14.22 -3.69 -7.34
CA PHE A 437 15.67 -3.70 -7.19
C PHE A 437 16.18 -4.66 -6.12
N LYS A 438 15.41 -5.70 -5.79
CA LYS A 438 15.78 -6.77 -4.85
C LYS A 438 15.68 -8.12 -5.56
N ALA A 439 16.28 -9.17 -4.98
CA ALA A 439 16.29 -10.51 -5.57
C ALA A 439 14.88 -11.07 -5.87
N ALA A 440 13.85 -10.65 -5.15
CA ALA A 440 12.46 -11.04 -5.40
C ALA A 440 11.92 -10.53 -6.75
N GLU A 441 12.39 -9.39 -7.27
CA GLU A 441 12.01 -8.90 -8.60
C GLU A 441 12.49 -9.88 -9.68
N ASN A 442 13.76 -10.28 -9.65
CA ASN A 442 14.31 -11.22 -10.63
C ASN A 442 13.70 -12.63 -10.50
N THR A 443 13.35 -13.07 -9.28
CA THR A 443 12.57 -14.30 -9.08
C THR A 443 11.20 -14.22 -9.74
N MET A 444 10.46 -13.13 -9.52
CA MET A 444 9.16 -12.94 -10.14
C MET A 444 9.28 -12.94 -11.67
N ALA A 445 10.25 -12.20 -12.22
CA ALA A 445 10.51 -12.17 -13.66
C ALA A 445 10.81 -13.57 -14.22
N LYS A 446 11.58 -14.40 -13.49
CA LYS A 446 11.93 -15.78 -13.89
C LYS A 446 10.69 -16.65 -14.03
N TRP A 447 9.79 -16.59 -13.07
CA TRP A 447 8.59 -17.41 -13.07
C TRP A 447 7.55 -16.92 -14.07
N PHE A 448 7.36 -15.61 -14.15
CA PHE A 448 6.45 -15.01 -15.13
C PHE A 448 6.91 -15.20 -16.58
N ALA A 449 8.22 -15.39 -16.84
CA ALA A 449 8.72 -15.73 -18.18
C ALA A 449 8.30 -17.13 -18.69
N ARG A 450 7.74 -17.98 -17.83
CA ARG A 450 7.40 -19.39 -18.12
C ARG A 450 5.91 -19.57 -18.34
N LEU A 451 5.55 -20.52 -19.20
CA LEU A 451 4.22 -21.11 -19.26
C LEU A 451 4.03 -22.11 -18.10
N SER A 452 2.78 -22.36 -17.72
CA SER A 452 2.46 -23.53 -16.87
C SER A 452 2.81 -24.85 -17.59
N GLU A 453 3.18 -25.89 -16.84
CA GLU A 453 3.53 -27.21 -17.40
C GLU A 453 2.43 -27.78 -18.31
N LYS A 454 1.16 -27.60 -17.95
CA LYS A 454 0.03 -28.02 -18.79
C LYS A 454 0.03 -27.35 -20.16
N ALA A 455 0.27 -26.05 -20.23
CA ALA A 455 0.30 -25.33 -21.49
C ALA A 455 1.50 -25.77 -22.36
N VAL A 456 2.64 -26.11 -21.76
CA VAL A 456 3.80 -26.68 -22.46
C VAL A 456 3.46 -28.05 -23.06
N ASN A 457 2.77 -28.91 -22.30
CA ASN A 457 2.38 -30.24 -22.77
C ASN A 457 1.32 -30.20 -23.89
N LEU A 458 0.43 -29.18 -23.90
CA LEU A 458 -0.56 -28.99 -24.96
C LEU A 458 0.02 -28.36 -26.25
N SER A 459 1.18 -27.71 -26.16
CA SER A 459 1.87 -27.05 -27.28
C SER A 459 3.03 -27.87 -27.85
N SER A 460 3.35 -29.01 -27.23
CA SER A 460 4.32 -29.97 -27.74
C SER A 460 3.65 -30.89 -28.76
N PRO A 461 4.23 -31.05 -29.98
CA PRO A 461 3.61 -31.77 -31.09
C PRO A 461 3.44 -33.27 -30.87
#